data_AF-A0A4S0I1N3-F1
#
_entry.id   AF-A0A4S0I1N3-F1
#
_cell.length_a   1.000
_cell.length_b   1.000
_cell.length_c   1.000
_cell.angle_alpha   90.00
_cell.angle_beta   90.00
_cell.angle_gamma   90.00
#
_symmetry.space_group_name_H-M   'P 1'
#
loop_
_entity.id
_entity.type
_entity.pdbx_description
1 polymer ?
#
loop_
_entity_poly.entity_id
_entity_poly.type
_entity_poly.pdbx_seq_one_letter_code
_entity_poly.pdbx_strand_id
1 'polypeptide(L)'
;IVASNVKQGTLDGFDAGEGVAIGKRMAENLGLTLGDTITLISPDGDVTPLGTTPRMKGYKVAAIFEVGMSEYDSSIVYMPFSEAQLYFNMDGR
;
A
#
# COMPACT_ATOMS: atom_id res chain seq x y z
N ILE A 1 -7.23 12.24 9.25
CA ILE A 1 -8.16 12.32 8.10
C ILE A 1 -8.47 10.92 7.56
N VAL A 2 -7.47 10.12 7.17
CA VAL A 2 -7.68 8.76 6.64
C VAL A 2 -8.33 7.81 7.67
N ALA A 3 -7.79 7.77 8.90
CA ALA A 3 -8.32 6.89 9.96
C ALA A 3 -9.81 7.12 10.29
N SER A 4 -10.27 8.37 10.23
CA SER A 4 -11.68 8.72 10.45
C SER A 4 -12.59 8.40 9.26
N ASN A 5 -12.02 7.92 8.15
CA ASN A 5 -12.70 7.72 6.87
C ASN A 5 -12.51 6.30 6.31
N VAL A 6 -12.13 5.35 7.15
CA VAL A 6 -12.13 3.92 6.80
C VAL A 6 -13.57 3.47 6.58
N LYS A 7 -13.85 2.87 5.42
CA LYS A 7 -15.17 2.34 5.03
C LYS A 7 -15.26 0.83 5.23
N GLN A 8 -14.14 0.14 5.11
CA GLN A 8 -14.04 -1.29 5.34
C GLN A 8 -12.70 -1.60 6.02
N GLY A 9 -12.69 -2.58 6.92
CA GLY A 9 -11.49 -3.02 7.64
C GLY A 9 -11.15 -2.16 8.84
N THR A 10 -9.88 -2.19 9.26
CA THR A 10 -9.40 -1.40 10.40
C THR A 10 -7.94 -0.99 10.20
N LEU A 11 -7.54 0.12 10.84
CA LEU A 11 -6.15 0.53 11.00
C LEU A 11 -5.62 0.19 12.41
N ASP A 12 -6.36 -0.57 13.21
CA ASP A 12 -5.89 -1.03 14.51
C ASP A 12 -4.66 -1.91 14.33
N GLY A 13 -3.57 -1.57 15.02
CA GLY A 13 -2.30 -2.26 14.90
C GLY A 13 -1.63 -2.12 13.52
N PHE A 14 -2.04 -1.14 12.70
CA PHE A 14 -1.50 -0.94 11.35
C PHE A 14 0.02 -0.88 11.34
N ASP A 15 0.63 -0.13 12.26
CA ASP A 15 2.10 0.04 12.35
C ASP A 15 2.87 -1.27 12.59
N ALA A 16 2.22 -2.29 13.14
CA ALA A 16 2.81 -3.61 13.41
C ALA A 16 2.35 -4.69 12.41
N GLY A 17 1.46 -4.35 11.48
CA GLY A 17 0.94 -5.25 10.47
C GLY A 17 1.77 -5.25 9.18
N GLU A 18 1.42 -6.14 8.27
CA GLU A 18 1.97 -6.20 6.90
C GLU A 18 0.91 -5.81 5.85
N GLY A 19 -0.21 -5.23 6.31
CA GLY A 19 -1.32 -4.85 5.46
C GLY A 19 -1.18 -3.42 4.93
N VAL A 20 -1.85 -3.14 3.81
CA VAL A 20 -1.94 -1.80 3.23
C VAL A 20 -3.37 -1.27 3.31
N ALA A 21 -3.49 0.07 3.37
CA ALA A 21 -4.75 0.76 3.23
C ALA A 21 -4.84 1.40 1.84
N ILE A 22 -5.93 1.13 1.12
CA ILE A 22 -6.12 1.55 -0.27
C ILE A 22 -7.31 2.50 -0.39
N GLY A 23 -7.21 3.49 -1.29
CA GLY A 23 -8.34 4.35 -1.62
C GLY A 23 -9.47 3.57 -2.30
N LYS A 24 -10.72 3.87 -1.94
CA LYS A 24 -11.91 3.15 -2.42
C LYS A 24 -12.00 3.08 -3.94
N ARG A 25 -11.75 4.19 -4.65
CA ARG A 25 -11.84 4.20 -6.11
C ARG A 25 -10.75 3.35 -6.75
N MET A 26 -9.55 3.34 -6.18
CA MET A 26 -8.47 2.45 -6.64
C MET A 26 -8.86 0.99 -6.43
N ALA A 27 -9.39 0.63 -5.26
CA ALA A 27 -9.87 -0.73 -4.98
C ALA A 27 -10.96 -1.18 -5.96
N GLU A 28 -11.94 -0.32 -6.22
CA GLU A 28 -13.02 -0.57 -7.21
C GLU A 28 -12.45 -0.78 -8.61
N ASN A 29 -11.54 0.09 -9.07
CA ASN A 29 -10.92 0.00 -10.40
C ASN A 29 -10.09 -1.29 -10.59
N LEU A 30 -9.45 -1.78 -9.53
CA LEU A 30 -8.64 -2.99 -9.54
C LEU A 30 -9.45 -4.25 -9.20
N GLY A 31 -10.73 -4.12 -8.87
CA GLY A 31 -11.58 -5.24 -8.44
C GLY A 31 -11.15 -5.85 -7.10
N LEU A 32 -10.51 -5.07 -6.23
CA LEU A 32 -9.98 -5.51 -4.94
C LEU A 32 -10.99 -5.29 -3.83
N THR A 33 -11.05 -6.25 -2.91
CA THR A 33 -11.81 -6.21 -1.66
C THR A 33 -10.89 -6.43 -0.46
N LEU A 34 -11.45 -6.38 0.75
CA LEU A 34 -10.66 -6.60 1.96
C LEU A 34 -10.08 -8.01 2.02
N GLY A 35 -8.80 -8.12 2.39
CA GLY A 35 -8.08 -9.39 2.44
C GLY A 35 -7.52 -9.84 1.09
N ASP A 36 -7.86 -9.18 0.00
CA ASP A 36 -7.22 -9.41 -1.30
C ASP A 36 -5.77 -8.91 -1.29
N THR A 37 -5.02 -9.30 -2.31
CA THR A 37 -3.59 -8.97 -2.42
C THR A 37 -3.37 -8.01 -3.58
N ILE A 38 -2.80 -6.85 -3.27
CA ILE A 38 -2.30 -5.90 -4.26
C ILE A 38 -0.78 -6.08 -4.39
N THR A 39 -0.28 -6.10 -5.61
CA THR A 39 1.17 -6.13 -5.86
C THR A 39 1.66 -4.72 -6.10
N LEU A 40 2.58 -4.25 -5.26
CA LEU A 40 3.30 -3.00 -5.49
C LEU A 40 4.53 -3.29 -6.34
N ILE A 41 4.82 -2.37 -7.27
CA ILE A 41 5.97 -2.44 -8.17
C ILE A 41 6.73 -1.11 -8.05
N SER A 42 8.01 -1.19 -7.69
CA SER A 42 8.92 -0.03 -7.68
C SER A 42 9.97 -0.19 -8.77
N PRO A 43 10.20 0.82 -9.63
CA PRO A 43 11.26 0.77 -10.63
C PRO A 43 12.66 0.80 -10.00
N ASP A 44 12.80 1.42 -8.82
CA ASP A 44 14.04 1.52 -8.07
C ASP A 44 14.27 0.24 -7.24
N GLY A 45 14.58 -0.85 -7.95
CA GLY A 45 14.93 -2.12 -7.33
C GLY A 45 16.44 -2.38 -7.30
N ASP A 46 16.82 -3.65 -7.26
CA ASP A 46 18.21 -4.02 -7.05
C ASP A 46 19.02 -3.85 -8.35
N VAL A 47 20.19 -3.23 -8.23
CA VAL A 47 21.11 -3.03 -9.36
C VAL A 47 21.90 -4.30 -9.57
N THR A 48 21.75 -4.90 -10.75
CA THR A 48 22.48 -6.10 -11.19
C THR A 48 23.35 -5.77 -12.41
N PRO A 49 24.33 -6.62 -12.78
CA PRO A 49 25.11 -6.43 -14.00
C PRO A 49 24.27 -6.36 -15.29
N LEU A 50 23.05 -6.91 -15.26
CA LEU A 50 22.11 -6.92 -16.39
C LEU A 50 21.12 -5.73 -16.37
N GLY A 51 21.24 -4.83 -15.40
CA GLY A 51 20.35 -3.68 -15.21
C GLY A 51 19.63 -3.71 -13.86
N THR A 52 18.69 -2.77 -13.67
CA THR A 52 17.87 -2.69 -12.46
C THR A 52 16.70 -3.65 -12.58
N THR A 53 16.60 -4.60 -11.65
CA THR A 53 15.41 -5.46 -11.55
C THR A 53 14.38 -4.74 -10.70
N PRO A 54 13.15 -4.49 -11.20
CA PRO A 54 12.13 -3.80 -10.41
C PRO A 54 11.76 -4.62 -9.18
N ARG A 55 11.49 -3.92 -8.08
CA ARG A 55 11.05 -4.56 -6.85
C ARG A 55 9.56 -4.80 -6.90
N MET A 56 9.15 -6.00 -6.52
CA MET A 56 7.74 -6.40 -6.48
C MET A 56 7.44 -7.10 -5.15
N LYS A 57 6.39 -6.66 -4.45
CA LYS A 57 5.89 -7.36 -3.24
C LYS A 57 4.37 -7.26 -3.17
N GLY A 58 3.74 -8.37 -2.83
CA GLY A 58 2.31 -8.46 -2.57
C GLY A 58 1.98 -8.06 -1.13
N TYR A 59 0.94 -7.26 -0.96
CA TYR A 59 0.42 -6.84 0.34
C TYR A 59 -1.07 -7.11 0.46
N LYS A 60 -1.50 -7.48 1.66
CA LYS A 60 -2.92 -7.67 1.96
C LYS A 60 -3.63 -6.34 2.14
N VAL A 61 -4.80 -6.19 1.55
CA VAL A 61 -5.67 -5.03 1.78
C VAL A 61 -6.28 -5.16 3.17
N ALA A 62 -5.78 -4.38 4.13
CA ALA A 62 -6.24 -4.37 5.51
C ALA A 62 -7.33 -3.33 5.77
N ALA A 63 -7.35 -2.25 4.98
CA ALA A 63 -8.37 -1.22 5.08
C ALA A 63 -8.65 -0.58 3.71
N ILE A 64 -9.89 -0.14 3.53
CA ILE A 64 -10.31 0.68 2.39
C ILE A 64 -10.81 2.01 2.93
N PHE A 65 -10.21 3.12 2.48
CA PHE A 65 -10.58 4.47 2.92
C PHE A 65 -11.25 5.26 1.79
N GLU A 66 -12.06 6.25 2.16
CA GLU A 66 -12.65 7.22 1.22
C GLU A 66 -12.69 8.58 1.89
N VAL A 67 -11.77 9.48 1.50
CA VAL A 67 -11.66 10.83 2.08
C VAL A 67 -12.47 11.87 1.30
N GLY A 68 -13.11 11.48 0.19
CA GLY A 68 -13.99 12.34 -0.60
C GLY A 68 -13.23 13.23 -1.60
N MET A 69 -11.91 13.06 -1.72
CA MET A 69 -11.08 13.72 -2.73
C MET A 69 -10.67 12.70 -3.79
N SER A 70 -11.04 13.00 -5.03
CA SER A 70 -11.01 12.03 -6.12
C SER A 70 -9.63 11.45 -6.39
N GLU A 71 -8.63 12.33 -6.39
CA GLU A 71 -7.23 12.02 -6.65
C GLU A 71 -6.66 11.11 -5.55
N TYR A 72 -6.99 11.39 -4.29
CA TYR A 72 -6.51 10.60 -3.15
C TYR A 72 -7.12 9.20 -3.17
N ASP A 73 -8.44 9.12 -3.37
CA ASP A 73 -9.16 7.85 -3.36
C ASP A 73 -8.82 6.95 -4.57
N SER A 74 -8.16 7.49 -5.61
CA SER A 74 -7.80 6.76 -6.83
C SER A 74 -6.29 6.50 -7.03
N SER A 75 -5.41 7.18 -6.28
CA SER A 75 -3.96 7.11 -6.55
C SER A 75 -3.07 6.84 -5.33
N ILE A 76 -3.62 6.79 -4.12
CA ILE A 76 -2.82 6.65 -2.89
C ILE A 76 -3.08 5.31 -2.20
N VAL A 77 -1.99 4.67 -1.79
CA VAL A 77 -1.94 3.52 -0.88
C VAL A 77 -1.09 3.93 0.33
N TYR A 78 -1.55 3.62 1.53
CA TYR A 78 -0.77 3.75 2.76
C TYR A 78 -0.26 2.38 3.19
N MET A 79 0.94 2.36 3.74
CA MET A 79 1.57 1.18 4.33
C MET A 79 2.26 1.57 5.65
N PRO A 80 2.54 0.61 6.53
CA PRO A 80 3.27 0.85 7.77
C PRO A 80 4.66 1.42 7.48
N PHE A 81 5.14 2.35 8.31
CA PHE A 81 6.39 3.05 8.03
C PHE A 81 7.61 2.11 8.02
N SER A 82 7.68 1.19 8.98
CA SER A 82 8.71 0.13 9.02
C SER A 82 8.68 -0.74 7.76
N GLU A 83 7.48 -1.11 7.31
CA GLU A 83 7.30 -1.90 6.09
C GLU A 83 7.69 -1.11 4.84
N ALA A 84 7.41 0.21 4.79
CA ALA A 84 7.88 1.09 3.72
C ALA A 84 9.41 1.14 3.69
N GLN A 85 10.07 1.29 4.84
CA GLN A 85 11.54 1.28 4.93
C GLN A 85 12.12 -0.04 4.41
N LEU A 86 11.55 -1.18 4.79
CA LEU A 86 11.96 -2.48 4.28
C LEU A 86 11.73 -2.59 2.76
N TYR A 87 10.55 -2.19 2.28
CA TYR A 87 10.20 -2.25 0.86
C TYR A 87 11.15 -1.40 0.01
N PHE A 88 11.44 -0.17 0.42
CA PHE A 88 12.29 0.76 -0.34
C PHE A 88 13.80 0.68 -0.02
N ASN A 89 14.27 -0.35 0.71
CA ASN A 89 15.68 -0.46 1.15
C ASN A 89 16.18 0.76 1.95
N MET A 90 15.30 1.33 2.78
CA MET A 90 15.60 2.46 3.66
C MET A 90 15.64 2.07 5.14
N ASP A 91 15.64 0.77 5.46
CA ASP A 91 15.77 0.31 6.84
C ASP A 91 17.08 0.81 7.48
N GLY A 92 16.99 1.30 8.72
CA GLY A 92 18.09 1.94 9.44
C GLY A 92 18.43 3.38 8.99
N ARG A 93 17.62 4.02 8.14
CA ARG A 93 17.78 5.45 7.73
C ARG A 93 16.66 6.33 8.25
#